data_AF-A0A3E0WE24-F1
#
_entry.id   AF-A0A3E0WE24-F1
#
_cell.length_a   1.000
_cell.length_b   1.000
_cell.length_c   1.000
_cell.angle_alpha   90.00
_cell.angle_beta   90.00
_cell.angle_gamma   90.00
#
_symmetry.space_group_name_H-M   'P 1'
#
loop_
_entity.id
_entity.type
_entity.pdbx_description
1 polymer ?
#
loop_
_entity_poly.entity_id
_entity_poly.type
_entity_poly.pdbx_seq_one_letter_code
_entity_poly.pdbx_strand_id
1 'polypeptide(L)' 'MADITGKDAEEIWIGDVHVANIRQENGHGEKPYLIEGLTGKLLHASADRHAAELWITMHSDDITERELG' A
#
# COMPACT_ATOMS: atom_id res chain seq x y z
N MET A 1 -0.16 2.07 -25.36
CA MET A 1 -0.54 1.59 -24.02
C MET A 1 0.36 2.32 -23.05
N ALA A 2 -0.20 3.10 -22.12
CA ALA A 2 0.61 3.94 -21.25
C ALA A 2 1.20 3.06 -20.16
N ASP A 3 2.47 2.70 -20.33
CA ASP A 3 3.35 2.24 -19.27
C ASP A 3 3.41 3.33 -18.19
N ILE A 4 2.72 3.11 -17.06
CA ILE A 4 2.93 3.89 -15.84
C ILE A 4 4.13 3.26 -15.12
N THR A 5 5.27 3.25 -15.80
CA THR A 5 6.59 3.12 -15.19
C THR A 5 6.86 4.39 -14.40
N GLY A 6 6.79 4.31 -13.07
CA GLY A 6 7.32 5.39 -12.22
C GLY A 6 6.58 5.64 -10.91
N LYS A 7 6.29 4.60 -10.12
CA LYS A 7 6.07 4.77 -8.68
C LYS A 7 6.73 3.59 -7.98
N ASP A 8 7.80 3.85 -7.23
CA ASP A 8 8.37 2.90 -6.27
C ASP A 8 7.30 2.59 -5.21
N ALA A 9 6.40 1.67 -5.53
CA ALA A 9 5.47 1.10 -4.60
C ALA A 9 6.12 -0.16 -4.04
N GLU A 10 6.30 -0.20 -2.73
CA GLU A 10 6.86 -1.36 -2.04
C GLU A 10 5.75 -2.35 -1.73
N GLU A 11 5.93 -3.59 -2.17
CA GLU A 11 4.99 -4.68 -1.93
C GLU A 11 5.09 -5.15 -0.48
N ILE A 12 3.95 -5.24 0.20
CA ILE A 12 3.84 -5.74 1.57
C ILE A 12 3.25 -7.14 1.55
N TRP A 13 4.07 -8.08 2.02
CA TRP A 13 3.76 -9.51 2.08
C TRP A 13 3.57 -9.94 3.54
N ILE A 14 2.51 -10.68 3.82
CA ILE A 14 2.24 -11.29 5.13
C ILE A 14 2.18 -12.80 4.94
N GLY A 15 3.19 -13.50 5.48
CA GLY A 15 3.43 -14.90 5.11
C GLY A 15 3.74 -15.00 3.61
N ASP A 16 2.98 -15.83 2.90
CA ASP A 16 3.10 -16.02 1.44
C ASP A 16 2.08 -15.20 0.63
N VAL A 17 1.31 -14.33 1.29
CA VAL A 17 0.24 -13.54 0.66
C VAL A 17 0.70 -12.10 0.44
N HIS A 18 0.60 -11.63 -0.81
CA HIS A 18 0.72 -10.21 -1.14
C HIS A 18 -0.56 -9.50 -0.71
N VAL A 19 -0.45 -8.61 0.27
CA VAL A 19 -1.63 -7.98 0.89
C VAL A 19 -1.86 -6.58 0.32
N ALA A 20 -0.82 -5.77 0.22
CA ALA A 20 -0.95 -4.38 -0.18
C ALA A 20 0.38 -3.83 -0.72
N ASN A 21 0.34 -2.61 -1.24
CA ASN A 21 1.51 -1.84 -1.67
C ASN A 21 1.59 -0.54 -0.88
N ILE A 22 2.79 -0.12 -0.48
CA ILE A 22 3.02 1.20 0.11
C ILE A 22 3.74 2.07 -0.90
N ARG A 23 3.23 3.26 -1.20
CA ARG A 23 3.96 4.27 -1.96
C ARG A 23 4.03 5.58 -1.23
N GLN A 24 5.16 6.29 -1.35
CA GLN A 24 5.25 7.67 -0.90
C GLN A 24 4.74 8.60 -2.00
N GLU A 25 3.96 9.62 -1.65
CA GLU A 25 3.55 10.61 -2.64
C GLU A 25 4.73 11.54 -3.00
N ASN A 26 5.01 11.74 -4.30
CA ASN A 26 6.09 12.62 -4.76
C ASN A 26 5.74 14.10 -4.63
N GLY A 27 6.63 14.90 -4.04
CA GLY A 27 6.59 16.38 -4.00
C GLY A 27 7.41 16.97 -2.84
N HIS A 28 7.70 18.27 -2.87
CA HIS A 28 8.47 18.95 -1.81
C HIS A 28 7.67 19.03 -0.49
N GLY A 29 8.05 18.26 0.55
CA GLY A 29 7.49 18.33 1.91
C GLY A 29 7.47 16.98 2.66
N GLU A 30 6.99 16.98 3.91
CA GLU A 30 6.58 15.76 4.62
C GLU A 30 5.28 15.24 3.99
N LYS A 31 5.38 14.16 3.20
CA LYS A 31 4.24 13.57 2.51
C LYS A 31 3.85 12.22 3.09
N PRO A 32 2.54 11.91 3.11
CA PRO A 32 2.06 10.66 3.67
C PRO A 32 2.46 9.46 2.81
N TYR A 33 2.55 8.32 3.47
CA TYR A 33 2.65 7.00 2.86
C TYR A 33 1.24 6.52 2.53
N LEU A 34 1.03 6.23 1.25
CA LEU A 34 -0.23 5.76 0.70
C LEU A 34 -0.21 4.24 0.64
N ILE A 35 -1.22 3.61 1.22
CA ILE A 35 -1.42 2.16 1.18
C ILE A 35 -2.43 1.87 0.08
N GLU A 36 -2.03 1.05 -0.88
CA GLU A 36 -2.83 0.66 -2.04
C GLU A 36 -3.09 -0.85 -2.01
N GLY A 37 -4.29 -1.25 -2.42
CA GLY A 37 -4.62 -2.65 -2.65
C GLY A 37 -3.91 -3.20 -3.89
N LEU A 38 -4.09 -4.49 -4.15
CA LEU A 38 -3.48 -5.18 -5.30
C LEU A 38 -3.98 -4.61 -6.63
N THR A 39 -5.21 -4.11 -6.65
CA THR A 39 -5.82 -3.44 -7.80
C THR A 39 -5.33 -2.00 -8.03
N GLY A 40 -4.43 -1.48 -7.17
CA GLY A 40 -3.95 -0.09 -7.21
C GLY A 40 -4.95 0.92 -6.61
N LYS A 41 -6.01 0.44 -5.95
CA LYS A 41 -6.96 1.29 -5.23
C LYS A 41 -6.35 1.78 -3.91
N LEU A 42 -6.45 3.09 -3.64
CA LEU A 42 -6.06 3.64 -2.35
C LEU A 42 -6.95 3.09 -1.23
N LEU A 43 -6.34 2.46 -0.23
CA LEU A 43 -6.99 1.92 0.96
C LEU A 43 -6.87 2.89 2.14
N HIS A 44 -5.66 3.41 2.36
CA HIS A 44 -5.37 4.28 3.50
C HIS A 44 -4.17 5.21 3.24
N ALA A 45 -4.01 6.24 4.06
CA ALA A 45 -2.87 7.15 4.04
C ALA A 45 -2.35 7.37 5.46
N SER A 46 -1.05 7.19 5.67
CA SER A 46 -0.39 7.28 6.97
C SER A 46 0.72 8.33 6.95
N ALA A 47 1.00 8.93 8.10
CA ALA A 47 2.00 10.00 8.19
C ALA A 47 3.44 9.49 7.98
N ASP A 48 3.71 8.26 8.39
CA ASP A 48 5.01 7.61 8.26
C ASP A 48 4.86 6.14 7.83
N ARG A 49 5.98 5.55 7.42
CA ARG A 49 6.03 4.19 6.89
C ARG A 49 5.65 3.14 7.94
N HIS A 50 6.11 3.31 9.18
CA HIS A 50 5.87 2.32 10.23
C HIS A 50 4.38 2.28 10.60
N ALA A 51 3.73 3.44 10.66
CA ALA A 51 2.29 3.54 10.82
C ALA A 51 1.53 2.87 9.66
N ALA A 52 2.03 2.98 8.42
CA ALA A 52 1.44 2.31 7.26
C ALA A 52 1.56 0.77 7.36
N GLU A 53 2.74 0.26 7.70
CA GLU A 53 2.98 -1.18 7.91
C GLU A 53 2.12 -1.77 9.03
N LEU A 54 1.99 -1.05 10.15
CA LEU A 54 1.10 -1.43 11.25
C LEU A 54 -0.36 -1.47 10.81
N TRP A 55 -0.82 -0.46 10.05
CA TRP A 55 -2.19 -0.43 9.55
C TRP A 55 -2.49 -1.63 8.65
N ILE A 56 -1.58 -1.96 7.72
CA ILE A 56 -1.72 -3.14 6.83
C ILE A 56 -1.78 -4.42 7.66
N THR A 57 -0.89 -4.56 8.65
CA THR A 57 -0.86 -5.75 9.52
C THR A 57 -2.15 -5.90 10.32
N MET A 58 -2.75 -4.81 10.80
CA MET A 58 -4.01 -4.85 11.55
C MET A 58 -5.24 -5.13 10.67
N HIS A 59 -5.16 -4.82 9.37
CA HIS A 59 -6.28 -4.97 8.43
C HIS A 59 -6.02 -6.04 7.37
N SER A 60 -5.02 -6.89 7.56
CA SER A 60 -4.57 -7.86 6.56
C SER A 60 -5.67 -8.81 6.13
N ASP A 61 -6.48 -9.26 7.08
CA ASP A 61 -7.57 -10.20 6.83
C ASP A 61 -8.66 -9.55 5.95
N ASP A 62 -9.05 -8.29 6.25
CA ASP A 62 -10.05 -7.54 5.46
C ASP A 62 -9.53 -7.22 4.05
N ILE A 63 -8.26 -6.82 3.93
CA ILE A 63 -7.65 -6.53 2.63
C ILE A 63 -7.61 -7.80 1.78
N THR A 64 -7.19 -8.92 2.38
CA THR A 64 -7.08 -10.21 1.68
C THR A 64 -8.45 -10.72 1.25
N GLU A 65 -9.48 -10.65 2.10
CA GLU A 65 -10.85 -11.05 1.76
C GLU A 65 -11.42 -10.20 0.62
N ARG A 66 -11.11 -8.90 0.58
CA ARG A 66 -11.66 -7.98 -0.43
C ARG A 66 -10.93 -8.04 -1.77
N GLU A 67 -9.64 -8.37 -1.77
CA GLU A 67 -8.84 -8.39 -3.00
C GLU A 67 -8.67 -9.80 -3.58
N LEU A 68 -8.76 -10.87 -2.77
CA LEU A 68 -8.58 -12.27 -3.19
C LEU A 68 -9.79 -13.19 -2.98
N GLY A 69 -10.80 -12.78 -2.20
CA GLY A 69 -12.05 -13.51 -1.99
C GLY A 69 -13.09 -13.27 -3.08
#